data_AF-A0AAV2CES2-F1
#
_entry.id   AF-A0AAV2CES2-F1
#
_cell.length_a   1.000
_cell.length_b   1.000
_cell.length_c   1.000
_cell.angle_alpha   90.00
_cell.angle_beta   90.00
_cell.angle_gamma   90.00
#
_symmetry.space_group_name_H-M   'P 1'
#
loop_
_entity.id
_entity.type
_entity.pdbx_description
1 polymer ?
#
loop_
_entity_poly.entity_id
_entity_poly.type
_entity_poly.pdbx_seq_one_letter_code
_entity_poly.pdbx_strand_id
1 'polypeptide(L)'
;MEVQWPYDLREEERYSYRNGVHTLEVYSTDKPHTRDSHTKPRTEVRITGYDYSSGVWQFEGQGYVPRGTSGVCVMQVFGAGTGGHASTVAIRVYDGALAAYRSTIVPDIYDRWFRLNVIHDVEAREVVVYVDRVLVYQGGDHGGSSHYFKFGVYAQDGASDYMESRWKGIKIFNKK
;
A
#
# COMPACT_ATOMS: atom_id res chain seq x y z
N MET A 1 10.12 -8.95 6.25
CA MET A 1 8.77 -8.74 5.70
C MET A 1 7.83 -9.68 6.43
N GLU A 2 6.66 -9.20 6.77
CA GLU A 2 5.59 -9.95 7.44
C GLU A 2 4.37 -9.89 6.51
N VAL A 3 3.81 -11.04 6.13
CA VAL A 3 2.60 -11.11 5.31
C VAL A 3 1.39 -11.10 6.24
N GLN A 4 0.39 -10.29 5.92
CA GLN A 4 -0.89 -10.25 6.63
C GLN A 4 -1.97 -10.74 5.67
N TRP A 5 -2.62 -11.85 5.98
CA TRP A 5 -3.66 -12.49 5.15
C TRP A 5 -4.92 -12.81 5.99
N PRO A 6 -6.05 -13.19 5.37
CA PRO A 6 -7.28 -13.57 6.09
C PRO A 6 -7.05 -14.72 7.09
N TYR A 7 -7.49 -14.54 8.34
CA TYR A 7 -7.10 -15.44 9.45
C TYR A 7 -7.58 -16.89 9.30
N ASP A 8 -8.60 -17.15 8.48
CA ASP A 8 -9.24 -18.44 8.28
C ASP A 8 -8.70 -19.20 7.06
N LEU A 9 -7.72 -18.63 6.37
CA LEU A 9 -7.07 -19.21 5.20
C LEU A 9 -5.59 -19.49 5.48
N ARG A 10 -4.98 -20.30 4.60
CA ARG A 10 -3.52 -20.45 4.53
C ARG A 10 -2.93 -19.27 3.76
N GLU A 11 -1.71 -18.87 4.13
CA GLU A 11 -1.02 -17.74 3.50
C GLU A 11 -0.90 -17.95 1.97
N GLU A 12 -0.54 -19.16 1.54
CA GLU A 12 -0.33 -19.50 0.13
C GLU A 12 -1.60 -19.47 -0.74
N GLU A 13 -2.79 -19.38 -0.14
CA GLU A 13 -4.06 -19.22 -0.87
C GLU A 13 -4.28 -17.80 -1.37
N ARG A 14 -3.49 -16.84 -0.87
CA ARG A 14 -3.63 -15.41 -1.18
C ARG A 14 -2.31 -14.72 -1.48
N TYR A 15 -1.19 -15.33 -1.11
CA TYR A 15 0.14 -14.79 -1.30
C TYR A 15 1.05 -15.80 -1.99
N SER A 16 1.85 -15.32 -2.95
CA SER A 16 2.99 -16.08 -3.44
C SER A 16 4.17 -15.18 -3.77
N TYR A 17 5.37 -15.75 -3.68
CA TYR A 17 6.59 -15.11 -4.16
C TYR A 17 7.29 -16.03 -5.16
N ARG A 18 7.24 -15.69 -6.45
CA ARG A 18 7.81 -16.50 -7.53
C ARG A 18 8.59 -15.62 -8.49
N ASN A 19 9.79 -16.04 -8.86
CA ASN A 19 10.64 -15.35 -9.83
C ASN A 19 10.84 -13.85 -9.51
N GLY A 20 10.98 -13.50 -8.23
CA GLY A 20 11.18 -12.12 -7.79
C GLY A 20 9.91 -11.25 -7.75
N VAL A 21 8.73 -11.83 -7.92
CA VAL A 21 7.44 -11.12 -7.90
C VAL A 21 6.62 -11.62 -6.71
N HIS A 22 6.19 -10.69 -5.85
CA HIS A 22 5.13 -10.91 -4.88
C HIS A 22 3.77 -10.77 -5.59
N THR A 23 2.92 -11.77 -5.50
CA THR A 23 1.52 -11.70 -5.93
C THR A 23 0.66 -11.75 -4.67
N LEU A 24 -0.24 -10.78 -4.51
CA LEU A 24 -1.11 -10.64 -3.35
C LEU A 24 -2.55 -10.50 -3.84
N GLU A 25 -3.41 -11.35 -3.31
CA GLU A 25 -4.79 -11.53 -3.75
C GLU A 25 -5.72 -11.45 -2.54
N VAL A 26 -6.92 -10.92 -2.70
CA VAL A 26 -7.95 -11.01 -1.66
C VAL A 26 -9.34 -10.91 -2.30
N TYR A 27 -10.31 -11.60 -1.72
CA TYR A 27 -11.71 -11.44 -2.08
C TYR A 27 -12.42 -10.47 -1.14
N SER A 28 -13.44 -9.77 -1.64
CA SER A 28 -14.28 -8.87 -0.82
C SER A 28 -14.98 -9.61 0.32
N THR A 29 -15.20 -10.92 0.17
CA THR A 29 -15.86 -11.81 1.14
C THR A 29 -14.90 -12.54 2.09
N ASP A 30 -13.58 -12.40 1.90
CA ASP A 30 -12.60 -13.01 2.80
C ASP A 30 -12.76 -12.45 4.23
N LYS A 31 -12.14 -13.09 5.22
CA LYS A 31 -12.13 -12.56 6.59
C LYS A 31 -11.04 -11.50 6.78
N PRO A 32 -11.14 -10.69 7.84
CA PRO A 32 -10.07 -9.79 8.26
C PRO A 32 -8.76 -10.53 8.55
N HIS A 33 -7.67 -9.79 8.69
CA HIS A 33 -6.36 -10.39 8.97
C HIS A 33 -6.30 -11.12 10.34
N THR A 34 -7.07 -10.65 11.32
CA THR A 34 -7.14 -11.28 12.65
C THR A 34 -8.59 -11.49 13.06
N ARG A 35 -8.83 -12.46 13.94
CA ARG A 35 -10.18 -12.86 14.40
C ARG A 35 -10.95 -11.72 15.04
N ASP A 36 -10.24 -10.86 15.78
CA ASP A 36 -10.83 -9.77 16.55
C ASP A 36 -10.86 -8.44 15.77
N SER A 37 -10.41 -8.43 14.51
CA SER A 37 -10.43 -7.23 13.68
C SER A 37 -11.78 -7.03 13.01
N HIS A 38 -12.26 -5.79 13.00
CA HIS A 38 -13.42 -5.36 12.20
C HIS A 38 -13.01 -4.67 10.89
N THR A 39 -11.73 -4.74 10.52
CA THR A 39 -11.24 -4.13 9.27
C THR A 39 -11.61 -4.97 8.06
N LYS A 40 -11.58 -4.37 6.87
CA LYS A 40 -11.82 -5.11 5.63
C LYS A 40 -10.70 -6.12 5.33
N PRO A 41 -10.95 -7.11 4.46
CA PRO A 41 -9.97 -8.14 4.12
C PRO A 41 -8.72 -7.55 3.48
N ARG A 42 -7.58 -8.21 3.70
CA ARG A 42 -6.31 -7.84 3.07
C ARG A 42 -5.40 -9.05 2.87
N THR A 43 -4.58 -8.94 1.84
CA THR A 43 -3.30 -9.65 1.75
C THR A 43 -2.21 -8.62 1.53
N GLU A 44 -1.46 -8.31 2.57
CA GLU A 44 -0.60 -7.13 2.62
C GLU A 44 0.72 -7.45 3.32
N VAL A 45 1.84 -7.08 2.69
CA VAL A 45 3.16 -7.17 3.29
C VAL A 45 3.44 -5.92 4.10
N ARG A 46 3.75 -6.10 5.38
CA ARG A 46 4.42 -5.11 6.23
C ARG A 46 5.94 -5.27 6.09
N ILE A 47 6.63 -4.19 5.75
CA ILE A 47 8.09 -4.19 5.66
C ILE A 47 8.66 -4.01 7.08
N THR A 48 9.19 -5.10 7.63
CA THR A 48 9.76 -5.14 8.99
C THR A 48 11.24 -4.74 8.99
N GLY A 49 11.70 -4.16 10.11
CA GLY A 49 13.10 -3.76 10.31
C GLY A 49 13.45 -2.36 9.77
N TYR A 50 12.45 -1.65 9.27
CA TYR A 50 12.57 -0.29 8.73
C TYR A 50 11.55 0.67 9.35
N ASP A 51 11.04 0.34 10.53
CA ASP A 51 10.16 1.20 11.30
C ASP A 51 10.93 2.48 11.71
N TYR A 52 10.25 3.63 11.69
CA TYR A 52 10.92 4.91 11.84
C TYR A 52 10.04 5.97 12.51
N SER A 53 10.69 6.92 13.18
CA SER A 53 10.04 8.04 13.88
C SER A 53 10.66 9.40 13.55
N SER A 54 11.65 9.44 12.65
CA SER A 54 12.40 10.64 12.26
C SER A 54 13.14 10.41 10.94
N GLY A 55 13.61 11.48 10.33
CA GLY A 55 14.35 11.51 9.07
C GLY A 55 13.47 11.36 7.84
N VAL A 56 14.12 11.28 6.68
CA VAL A 56 13.46 11.10 5.38
C VAL A 56 13.55 9.65 4.96
N TRP A 57 12.39 9.04 4.69
CA TRP A 57 12.28 7.62 4.32
C TRP A 57 11.58 7.46 3.00
N GLN A 58 12.07 6.54 2.18
CA GLN A 58 11.53 6.28 0.86
C GLN A 58 11.27 4.80 0.66
N PHE A 59 10.06 4.48 0.23
CA PHE A 59 9.73 3.24 -0.46
C PHE A 59 9.89 3.40 -1.97
N GLU A 60 10.52 2.42 -2.61
CA GLU A 60 10.54 2.27 -4.07
C GLU A 60 10.13 0.85 -4.45
N GLY A 61 9.29 0.71 -5.47
CA GLY A 61 8.92 -0.59 -6.02
C GLY A 61 8.33 -0.50 -7.43
N GLN A 62 8.28 -1.64 -8.12
CA GLN A 62 7.50 -1.82 -9.33
C GLN A 62 6.17 -2.47 -8.96
N GLY A 63 5.07 -1.75 -9.14
CA GLY A 63 3.71 -2.26 -8.93
C GLY A 63 3.06 -2.67 -10.25
N TYR A 64 2.12 -3.60 -10.19
CA TYR A 64 1.24 -4.00 -11.28
C TYR A 64 -0.13 -4.31 -10.69
N VAL A 65 -1.19 -3.82 -11.32
CA VAL A 65 -2.57 -4.06 -10.90
C VAL A 65 -3.35 -4.62 -12.09
N PRO A 66 -3.87 -5.86 -12.02
CA PRO A 66 -4.70 -6.40 -13.09
C PRO A 66 -6.00 -5.61 -13.23
N ARG A 67 -6.47 -5.44 -14.46
CA ARG A 67 -7.79 -4.86 -14.74
C ARG A 67 -8.90 -5.61 -14.00
N GLY A 68 -9.87 -4.84 -13.51
CA GLY A 68 -10.97 -5.35 -12.69
C GLY A 68 -10.73 -5.20 -11.19
N THR A 69 -9.51 -4.88 -10.76
CA THR A 69 -9.21 -4.55 -9.37
C THR A 69 -9.57 -3.09 -9.06
N SER A 70 -10.57 -2.83 -8.22
CA SER A 70 -11.02 -1.49 -7.82
C SER A 70 -11.31 -1.46 -6.32
N GLY A 71 -11.40 -0.26 -5.74
CA GLY A 71 -11.71 -0.04 -4.33
C GLY A 71 -10.70 -0.69 -3.39
N VAL A 72 -9.40 -0.58 -3.68
CA VAL A 72 -8.34 -1.26 -2.92
C VAL A 72 -7.17 -0.32 -2.62
N CYS A 73 -6.58 -0.43 -1.43
CA CYS A 73 -5.30 0.18 -1.09
C CYS A 73 -4.18 -0.77 -1.50
N VAL A 74 -3.24 -0.29 -2.31
CA VAL A 74 -2.14 -1.10 -2.85
C VAL A 74 -0.78 -0.82 -2.21
N MET A 75 -0.62 0.36 -1.60
CA MET A 75 0.56 0.75 -0.84
C MET A 75 0.15 1.76 0.23
N GLN A 76 0.74 1.69 1.42
CA GLN A 76 0.55 2.72 2.43
C GLN A 76 1.78 2.92 3.30
N VAL A 77 1.92 4.15 3.80
CA VAL A 77 2.72 4.45 4.99
C VAL A 77 1.76 4.45 6.17
N PHE A 78 1.90 3.48 7.06
CA PHE A 78 1.08 3.41 8.27
C PHE A 78 1.70 4.27 9.37
N GLY A 79 0.90 4.65 10.37
CA GLY A 79 1.40 5.30 11.59
C GLY A 79 0.94 6.74 11.79
N ALA A 80 -0.18 7.13 11.18
CA ALA A 80 -0.77 8.44 11.43
C ALA A 80 -1.18 8.58 12.91
N GLY A 81 -0.97 9.77 13.48
CA GLY A 81 -1.21 10.05 14.90
C GLY A 81 -2.42 10.94 15.19
N THR A 82 -2.98 11.61 14.19
CA THR A 82 -4.07 12.58 14.37
C THR A 82 -5.18 12.45 13.32
N GLY A 83 -6.33 13.08 13.58
CA GLY A 83 -7.40 13.25 12.58
C GLY A 83 -8.23 12.00 12.26
N GLY A 84 -8.13 10.93 13.05
CA GLY A 84 -8.86 9.67 12.80
C GLY A 84 -8.31 8.85 11.62
N HIS A 85 -7.14 9.23 11.10
CA HIS A 85 -6.44 8.48 10.07
C HIS A 85 -5.47 7.48 10.72
N ALA A 86 -5.43 6.25 10.19
CA ALA A 86 -4.44 5.25 10.60
C ALA A 86 -3.15 5.29 9.75
N SER A 87 -3.23 5.90 8.56
CA SER A 87 -2.15 5.91 7.56
C SER A 87 -1.72 7.33 7.22
N THR A 88 -0.41 7.57 7.24
CA THR A 88 0.25 8.80 6.79
C THR A 88 0.01 9.07 5.31
N VAL A 89 -0.06 8.02 4.48
CA VAL A 89 -0.60 8.05 3.12
C VAL A 89 -1.14 6.67 2.75
N ALA A 90 -2.20 6.62 1.94
CA ALA A 90 -2.70 5.40 1.33
C ALA A 90 -2.84 5.59 -0.18
N ILE A 91 -2.08 4.81 -0.95
CA ILE A 91 -2.19 4.75 -2.40
C ILE A 91 -3.22 3.69 -2.75
N ARG A 92 -4.31 4.12 -3.37
CA ARG A 92 -5.47 3.29 -3.72
C ARG A 92 -5.65 3.20 -5.22
N VAL A 93 -6.44 2.23 -5.67
CA VAL A 93 -6.97 2.24 -7.04
C VAL A 93 -8.49 2.18 -7.05
N TYR A 94 -9.08 3.01 -7.91
CA TYR A 94 -10.49 3.12 -8.17
C TYR A 94 -10.69 3.16 -9.69
N ASP A 95 -11.30 2.12 -10.23
CA ASP A 95 -11.69 1.99 -11.65
C ASP A 95 -10.53 2.31 -12.60
N GLY A 96 -9.34 1.79 -12.26
CA GLY A 96 -8.10 1.96 -13.02
C GLY A 96 -7.28 3.18 -12.63
N ALA A 97 -7.89 4.19 -12.00
CA ALA A 97 -7.16 5.35 -11.53
C ALA A 97 -6.39 5.03 -10.25
N LEU A 98 -5.12 5.39 -10.20
CA LEU A 98 -4.36 5.45 -8.95
C LEU A 98 -4.76 6.73 -8.20
N ALA A 99 -4.97 6.63 -6.89
CA ALA A 99 -5.40 7.72 -6.04
C ALA A 99 -4.54 7.82 -4.77
N ALA A 100 -4.25 9.03 -4.31
CA ALA A 100 -3.83 9.29 -2.95
C ALA A 100 -5.09 9.50 -2.10
N TYR A 101 -5.34 8.58 -1.17
CA TYR A 101 -6.64 8.44 -0.49
C TYR A 101 -7.79 8.29 -1.51
N ARG A 102 -8.56 9.35 -1.76
CA ARG A 102 -9.65 9.38 -2.75
C ARG A 102 -9.39 10.32 -3.93
N SER A 103 -8.28 11.06 -3.90
CA SER A 103 -7.92 12.00 -4.95
C SER A 103 -7.10 11.30 -6.03
N THR A 104 -7.61 11.25 -7.25
CA THR A 104 -6.90 10.67 -8.40
C THR A 104 -5.56 11.37 -8.63
N ILE A 105 -4.50 10.60 -8.80
CA ILE A 105 -3.12 11.08 -9.06
C ILE A 105 -2.58 10.59 -10.40
N VAL A 106 -3.03 9.42 -10.90
CA VAL A 106 -2.68 8.90 -12.23
C VAL A 106 -3.91 8.22 -12.82
N PRO A 107 -4.34 8.58 -14.04
CA PRO A 107 -5.38 7.85 -14.73
C PRO A 107 -4.82 6.53 -15.29
N ASP A 108 -5.60 5.46 -15.21
CA ASP A 108 -5.36 4.13 -15.80
C ASP A 108 -3.96 3.50 -15.54
N ILE A 109 -3.90 2.67 -14.52
CA ILE A 109 -2.70 1.92 -14.09
C ILE A 109 -2.74 0.44 -14.47
N TYR A 110 -3.82 -0.01 -15.12
CA TYR A 110 -4.07 -1.43 -15.30
C TYR A 110 -3.10 -2.09 -16.27
N ASP A 111 -2.87 -3.38 -16.00
CA ASP A 111 -2.19 -4.33 -16.87
C ASP A 111 -0.79 -3.88 -17.33
N ARG A 112 -0.14 -3.03 -16.54
CA ARG A 112 1.22 -2.56 -16.76
C ARG A 112 2.01 -2.49 -15.46
N TRP A 113 3.32 -2.62 -15.59
CA TRP A 113 4.22 -2.27 -14.49
C TRP A 113 4.37 -0.75 -14.42
N PHE A 114 4.38 -0.23 -13.20
CA PHE A 114 4.67 1.18 -12.91
C PHE A 114 5.67 1.28 -11.76
N ARG A 115 6.56 2.26 -11.85
CA ARG A 115 7.45 2.59 -10.73
C ARG A 115 6.70 3.46 -9.75
N LEU A 116 6.63 3.05 -8.49
CA LEU A 116 6.13 3.85 -7.39
C LEU A 116 7.29 4.24 -6.47
N ASN A 117 7.39 5.53 -6.16
CA ASN A 117 8.24 6.07 -5.11
C ASN A 117 7.36 6.84 -4.13
N VAL A 118 7.41 6.49 -2.85
CA VAL A 118 6.71 7.22 -1.78
C VAL A 118 7.75 7.65 -0.77
N ILE A 119 7.87 8.96 -0.58
CA ILE A 119 8.82 9.60 0.32
C ILE A 119 8.03 10.22 1.46
N HIS A 120 8.44 9.95 2.69
CA HIS A 120 7.92 10.58 3.89
C HIS A 120 9.07 11.30 4.60
N ASP A 121 8.97 12.63 4.68
CA ASP A 121 9.84 13.49 5.49
C ASP A 121 9.11 13.79 6.80
N VAL A 122 9.57 13.17 7.88
CA VAL A 122 8.88 13.23 9.18
C VAL A 122 8.97 14.63 9.78
N GLU A 123 10.14 15.26 9.71
CA GLU A 123 10.38 16.59 10.25
C GLU A 123 9.65 17.68 9.46
N ALA A 124 9.66 17.58 8.12
CA ALA A 124 8.89 18.49 7.26
C ALA A 124 7.39 18.19 7.29
N ARG A 125 6.98 17.06 7.89
CA ARG A 125 5.60 16.58 7.93
C ARG A 125 4.99 16.47 6.54
N GLU A 126 5.76 15.90 5.60
CA GLU A 126 5.42 15.90 4.19
C GLU A 126 5.54 14.50 3.58
N VAL A 127 4.58 14.18 2.72
CA VAL A 127 4.62 13.01 1.86
C VAL A 127 4.66 13.45 0.41
N VAL A 128 5.60 12.86 -0.34
CA VAL A 128 5.77 13.08 -1.78
C VAL A 128 5.67 11.73 -2.50
N VAL A 129 4.87 11.68 -3.58
CA VAL A 129 4.68 10.46 -4.37
C VAL A 129 5.05 10.72 -5.81
N TYR A 130 5.87 9.83 -6.36
CA TYR A 130 6.17 9.78 -7.78
C TYR A 130 5.66 8.48 -8.39
N VAL A 131 5.08 8.60 -9.58
CA VAL A 131 4.76 7.44 -10.43
C VAL A 131 5.50 7.60 -11.74
N ASP A 132 6.23 6.56 -12.15
CA ASP A 132 7.04 6.57 -13.37
C ASP A 132 7.97 7.79 -13.48
N ARG A 133 8.54 8.18 -12.32
CA ARG A 133 9.44 9.35 -12.13
C ARG A 133 8.78 10.73 -12.29
N VAL A 134 7.46 10.78 -12.40
CA VAL A 134 6.68 12.03 -12.41
C VAL A 134 6.13 12.29 -11.02
N LEU A 135 6.28 13.51 -10.50
CA LEU A 135 5.65 13.96 -9.27
C LEU A 135 4.13 14.00 -9.48
N VAL A 136 3.38 13.23 -8.69
CA VAL A 136 1.91 13.11 -8.84
C VAL A 136 1.14 13.49 -7.57
N TYR A 137 1.81 13.55 -6.43
CA TYR A 137 1.22 14.00 -5.17
C TYR A 137 2.28 14.59 -4.24
N GLN A 138 1.89 15.65 -3.56
CA GLN A 138 2.62 16.27 -2.46
C GLN A 138 1.59 16.75 -1.44
N GLY A 139 1.73 16.38 -0.18
CA GLY A 139 0.78 16.76 0.87
C GLY A 139 1.31 16.50 2.26
N GLY A 140 0.61 17.07 3.25
CA GLY A 140 0.99 16.92 4.65
C GLY A 140 0.87 15.49 5.17
N ASP A 141 1.71 15.15 6.14
CA ASP A 141 1.53 13.97 6.97
C ASP A 141 0.32 14.14 7.92
N HIS A 142 -0.06 13.05 8.58
CA HIS A 142 -1.09 13.06 9.62
C HIS A 142 -0.47 12.86 11.02
N GLY A 143 0.77 13.33 11.20
CA GLY A 143 1.61 13.10 12.38
C GLY A 143 1.83 11.62 12.68
N GLY A 144 2.24 11.32 13.91
CA GLY A 144 2.56 9.96 14.35
C GLY A 144 3.88 9.93 15.11
N SER A 145 4.14 8.81 15.80
CA SER A 145 5.41 8.59 16.50
C SER A 145 6.15 7.34 16.02
N SER A 146 5.53 6.56 15.12
CA SER A 146 6.11 5.35 14.53
C SER A 146 5.44 5.05 13.21
N HIS A 147 6.24 4.96 12.16
CA HIS A 147 5.81 4.77 10.78
C HIS A 147 6.44 3.52 10.18
N TYR A 148 5.75 2.91 9.24
CA TYR A 148 6.27 1.78 8.46
C TYR A 148 5.55 1.64 7.13
N PHE A 149 6.23 1.03 6.16
CA PHE A 149 5.71 0.81 4.82
C PHE A 149 4.96 -0.51 4.70
N LYS A 150 3.88 -0.50 3.93
CA LYS A 150 3.14 -1.68 3.53
C LYS A 150 2.79 -1.65 2.05
N PHE A 151 2.69 -2.81 1.42
CA PHE A 151 2.22 -2.97 0.04
C PHE A 151 1.42 -4.27 -0.12
N GLY A 152 0.48 -4.30 -1.05
CA GLY A 152 -0.37 -5.47 -1.27
C GLY A 152 -1.75 -5.13 -1.76
N VAL A 153 -2.77 -5.81 -1.24
CA VAL A 153 -4.17 -5.48 -1.45
C VAL A 153 -4.88 -5.40 -0.11
N TYR A 154 -5.42 -4.23 0.20
CA TYR A 154 -6.28 -4.02 1.36
C TYR A 154 -7.59 -3.37 0.93
N ALA A 155 -8.67 -4.14 0.99
CA ALA A 155 -9.99 -3.73 0.52
C ALA A 155 -10.46 -2.41 1.16
N GLN A 156 -11.08 -1.56 0.36
CA GLN A 156 -11.63 -0.25 0.73
C GLN A 156 -13.11 -0.19 0.34
N ASP A 157 -13.72 0.99 0.37
CA ASP A 157 -15.09 1.18 -0.14
C ASP A 157 -15.12 1.02 -1.65
N GLY A 158 -16.16 0.37 -2.17
CA GLY A 158 -16.28 0.06 -3.61
C GLY A 158 -15.31 -1.02 -4.08
N ALA A 159 -14.85 -1.91 -3.18
CA ALA A 159 -13.97 -3.01 -3.53
C ALA A 159 -14.61 -3.95 -4.56
N SER A 160 -13.82 -4.36 -5.56
CA SER A 160 -14.18 -5.46 -6.45
C SER A 160 -14.29 -6.79 -5.70
N ASP A 161 -14.97 -7.78 -6.28
CA ASP A 161 -15.09 -9.11 -5.66
C ASP A 161 -13.73 -9.80 -5.49
N TYR A 162 -12.84 -9.63 -6.47
CA TYR A 162 -11.46 -10.09 -6.45
C TYR A 162 -10.53 -8.91 -6.68
N MET A 163 -9.51 -8.78 -5.84
CA MET A 163 -8.50 -7.73 -5.92
C MET A 163 -7.12 -8.36 -5.90
N GLU A 164 -6.26 -7.90 -6.81
CA GLU A 164 -4.89 -8.38 -6.93
C GLU A 164 -3.91 -7.22 -7.11
N SER A 165 -2.72 -7.37 -6.54
CA SER A 165 -1.57 -6.57 -6.92
C SER A 165 -0.33 -7.43 -7.00
N ARG A 166 0.60 -7.02 -7.86
CA ARG A 166 1.92 -7.66 -7.99
C ARG A 166 3.02 -6.65 -7.76
N TRP A 167 4.08 -7.07 -7.08
CA TRP A 167 5.15 -6.19 -6.66
C TRP A 167 6.51 -6.84 -6.86
N LYS A 168 7.49 -6.07 -7.36
CA LYS A 168 8.89 -6.53 -7.49
C LYS A 168 9.87 -5.38 -7.29
N GLY A 169 11.13 -5.74 -7.01
CA GLY A 169 12.22 -4.77 -6.89
C GLY A 169 12.02 -3.76 -5.76
N ILE A 170 11.44 -4.20 -4.64
CA ILE A 170 11.18 -3.37 -3.47
C ILE A 170 12.50 -2.92 -2.83
N LYS A 171 12.63 -1.62 -2.59
CA LYS A 171 13.78 -1.01 -1.90
C LYS A 171 13.30 0.02 -0.89
N ILE A 172 14.00 0.09 0.23
CA ILE A 172 13.80 1.13 1.24
C ILE A 172 15.09 1.93 1.35
N PHE A 173 14.94 3.25 1.29
CA PHE A 173 16.04 4.19 1.48
C PHE A 173 15.73 5.08 2.67
N ASN A 174 16.77 5.55 3.34
CA ASN A 174 16.63 6.59 4.34
C ASN A 174 17.75 7.61 4.22
N LYS A 175 17.45 8.81 4.72
CA LYS A 175 18.42 9.85 5.00
C LYS A 175 18.15 10.33 6.41
N LYS A 176 19.13 10.12 7.28
CA LYS A 176 19.16 10.66 8.63
C LYS A 176 19.95 11.96 8.66
#